data_AF-A0A645BDI6-F1
#
_entry.id   AF-A0A645BDI6-F1
#
_cell.length_a   1.000
_cell.length_b   1.000
_cell.length_c   1.000
_cell.angle_alpha   90.00
_cell.angle_beta   90.00
_cell.angle_gamma   90.00
#
_symmetry.space_group_name_H-M   'P 1'
#
loop_
_entity.id
_entity.type
_entity.pdbx_description
1 polymer ?
#
loop_
_entity_poly.entity_id
_entity_poly.type
_entity_poly.pdbx_seq_one_letter_code
_entity_poly.pdbx_strand_id
1 'polypeptide(L)'
;MDKIIDLMKDIIKSLTAGVIASIILMVISGLFSVLVNERNLAVTLDSVKNTLFIIGGLGLFVCAGFIAKRDARRPLENKKGWKEQFKVIHFINVLGIIDITILFAGIILDKVIFYL
;
A
#
# COMPACT_ATOMS: atom_id res chain seq x y z
N MET A 1 -15.08 18.37 16.82
CA MET A 1 -13.77 17.75 17.13
C MET A 1 -13.77 16.25 16.88
N ASP A 2 -14.81 15.52 17.29
CA ASP A 2 -14.84 14.04 17.21
C ASP A 2 -14.63 13.46 15.80
N LYS A 3 -15.24 14.05 14.77
CA LYS A 3 -15.03 13.61 13.38
C LYS A 3 -13.60 13.78 12.88
N ILE A 4 -12.88 14.79 13.35
CA ILE A 4 -11.48 15.02 12.97
C ILE A 4 -10.59 13.96 13.63
N ILE A 5 -10.86 13.65 14.90
CA ILE A 5 -10.15 12.60 15.64
C ILE A 5 -10.41 11.23 14.99
N ASP A 6 -11.65 10.92 14.64
CA ASP A 6 -11.99 9.67 13.93
C ASP A 6 -11.34 9.60 12.55
N LEU A 7 -11.27 10.72 11.80
CA LEU A 7 -10.55 10.78 10.53
C LEU A 7 -9.04 10.50 10.72
N MET A 8 -8.40 11.10 11.73
CA MET A 8 -6.99 10.85 12.02
C MET A 8 -6.74 9.38 12.38
N LYS A 9 -7.62 8.76 13.18
CA LYS A 9 -7.53 7.33 13.51
C LYS A 9 -7.63 6.46 12.27
N ASP A 10 -8.55 6.76 11.37
CA ASP A 10 -8.71 6.05 10.11
C ASP A 10 -7.43 6.17 9.25
N ILE A 11 -6.84 7.37 9.13
CA ILE A 11 -5.58 7.58 8.38
C ILE A 11 -4.43 6.77 8.99
N ILE A 12 -4.23 6.84 10.31
CA ILE A 12 -3.17 6.09 11.00
C ILE A 12 -3.35 4.59 10.76
N LYS A 13 -4.58 4.09 10.86
CA LYS A 13 -4.88 2.68 10.62
C LYS A 13 -4.58 2.26 9.17
N SER A 14 -4.89 3.11 8.19
CA SER A 14 -4.54 2.87 6.78
C SER A 14 -3.03 2.88 6.55
N LEU A 15 -2.29 3.80 7.19
CA LEU A 15 -0.82 3.83 7.14
C LEU A 15 -0.22 2.56 7.73
N THR A 16 -0.69 2.12 8.91
CA THR A 16 -0.23 0.87 9.53
C THR A 16 -0.50 -0.33 8.63
N ALA A 17 -1.69 -0.40 8.01
CA ALA A 17 -2.00 -1.44 7.04
C ALA A 17 -1.06 -1.39 5.82
N GLY A 18 -0.73 -0.19 5.34
CA GLY A 18 0.23 0.02 4.26
C GLY A 18 1.65 -0.43 4.59
N VAL A 19 2.11 -0.17 5.82
CA VAL A 19 3.42 -0.67 6.31
C VAL A 19 3.42 -2.19 6.35
N ILE A 20 2.38 -2.82 6.91
CA ILE A 20 2.25 -4.28 6.96
C ILE A 20 2.26 -4.87 5.54
N ALA A 21 1.47 -4.30 4.62
CA ALA A 21 1.44 -4.74 3.23
C ALA A 21 2.81 -4.62 2.57
N SER A 22 3.53 -3.52 2.80
CA SER A 22 4.89 -3.31 2.29
C SER A 22 5.86 -4.39 2.78
N ILE A 23 5.84 -4.70 4.08
CA ILE A 23 6.69 -5.75 4.67
C ILE A 23 6.39 -7.10 4.04
N ILE A 24 5.11 -7.45 3.87
CA ILE A 24 4.69 -8.71 3.24
C ILE A 24 5.21 -8.78 1.80
N LEU A 25 5.04 -7.70 1.03
CA LEU A 25 5.55 -7.63 -0.35
C LEU A 25 7.07 -7.77 -0.40
N MET A 26 7.80 -7.12 0.51
CA MET A 26 9.25 -7.24 0.60
C MET A 26 9.70 -8.68 0.88
N VAL A 27 9.05 -9.37 1.83
CA VAL A 27 9.37 -10.75 2.17
C VAL A 27 9.10 -11.68 0.99
N ILE A 28 7.91 -11.58 0.37
CA ILE A 28 7.52 -12.45 -0.74
C ILE A 28 8.43 -12.24 -1.97
N SER A 29 8.63 -10.98 -2.37
CA SER A 29 9.49 -10.65 -3.52
C SER A 29 10.96 -10.96 -3.27
N GLY A 30 11.45 -10.74 -2.05
CA GLY A 30 12.81 -11.07 -1.64
C GLY A 30 13.06 -12.58 -1.70
N LEU A 31 12.15 -13.39 -1.13
CA LEU A 31 12.25 -14.86 -1.19
C LEU A 31 12.25 -15.36 -2.63
N PHE A 32 11.33 -14.84 -3.47
CA PHE A 32 11.27 -15.23 -4.87
C PHE A 32 12.55 -14.87 -5.62
N SER A 33 13.09 -13.67 -5.41
CA SER A 33 14.30 -13.22 -6.08
C SER A 33 15.54 -14.01 -5.64
N VAL A 34 15.66 -14.40 -4.36
CA VAL A 34 16.77 -15.22 -3.88
C VAL A 34 16.78 -16.61 -4.54
N LEU A 35 15.60 -17.18 -4.79
CA LEU A 35 15.46 -18.47 -5.47
C LEU A 35 15.88 -18.41 -6.94
N VAL A 36 15.73 -17.26 -7.59
CA VAL A 36 16.00 -17.09 -9.04
C VAL A 36 17.42 -16.60 -9.32
N ASN A 37 17.98 -15.71 -8.48
CA ASN A 37 19.16 -14.92 -8.82
C ASN A 37 20.44 -15.28 -8.03
N GLU A 38 20.65 -16.57 -7.74
CA GLU A 38 21.89 -17.11 -7.15
C GLU A 38 22.40 -16.36 -5.89
N ARG A 39 21.49 -15.86 -5.05
CA ARG A 39 21.78 -15.08 -3.82
C ARG A 39 22.54 -13.76 -4.03
N ASN A 40 22.51 -13.17 -5.23
CA ASN A 40 23.03 -11.80 -5.40
C ASN A 40 22.14 -10.80 -4.65
N LEU A 41 22.69 -10.19 -3.60
CA LEU A 41 21.98 -9.26 -2.73
C LEU A 41 21.55 -7.99 -3.46
N ALA A 42 22.39 -7.43 -4.34
CA ALA A 42 22.07 -6.21 -5.09
C ALA A 42 20.87 -6.45 -6.01
N VAL A 43 20.89 -7.55 -6.77
CA VAL A 43 19.78 -7.94 -7.67
C VAL A 43 18.50 -8.21 -6.87
N THR A 44 18.63 -8.82 -5.70
CA THR A 44 17.49 -9.10 -4.81
C THR A 44 16.84 -7.82 -4.30
N LEU A 45 17.62 -6.88 -3.79
CA LEU A 45 17.11 -5.60 -3.30
C LEU A 45 16.48 -4.77 -4.43
N ASP A 46 17.09 -4.74 -5.61
CA ASP A 46 16.50 -4.07 -6.78
C ASP A 46 15.17 -4.71 -7.21
N SER A 47 15.06 -6.04 -7.17
CA SER A 47 13.82 -6.76 -7.47
C SER A 47 12.70 -6.41 -6.47
N VAL A 48 13.02 -6.37 -5.17
CA VAL A 48 12.08 -5.95 -4.12
C VAL A 48 11.64 -4.50 -4.33
N LYS A 49 12.57 -3.58 -4.58
CA LYS A 49 12.28 -2.17 -4.89
C LYS A 49 11.33 -2.05 -6.07
N ASN A 50 11.63 -2.73 -7.18
CA ASN A 50 10.80 -2.68 -8.38
C ASN A 50 9.39 -3.24 -8.11
N THR A 51 9.29 -4.30 -7.32
CA THR A 51 8.00 -4.88 -6.93
C THR A 51 7.14 -3.88 -6.15
N LEU A 52 7.73 -3.17 -5.20
CA LEU A 52 7.01 -2.12 -4.43
C LEU A 52 6.52 -0.99 -5.34
N PHE A 53 7.36 -0.51 -6.26
CA PHE A 53 6.95 0.54 -7.21
C PHE A 53 5.86 0.09 -8.17
N ILE A 54 5.96 -1.12 -8.72
CA ILE A 54 4.97 -1.68 -9.65
C ILE A 54 3.63 -1.87 -8.94
N ILE A 55 3.62 -2.52 -7.78
CA ILE A 55 2.38 -2.83 -7.06
C ILE A 55 1.73 -1.55 -6.54
N GLY A 56 2.50 -0.65 -5.90
CA GLY A 56 1.97 0.62 -5.43
C GLY A 56 1.46 1.50 -6.58
N GLY A 57 2.16 1.53 -7.72
CA GLY A 57 1.74 2.29 -8.89
C GLY A 57 0.46 1.74 -9.54
N LEU A 58 0.37 0.42 -9.71
CA LEU A 58 -0.84 -0.24 -10.21
C LEU A 58 -2.02 -0.06 -9.27
N GLY A 59 -1.81 -0.16 -7.96
CA GLY A 59 -2.83 0.10 -6.95
C GLY A 59 -3.41 1.52 -7.05
N LEU A 60 -2.53 2.53 -7.17
CA LEU A 60 -2.97 3.91 -7.40
C LEU A 60 -3.70 4.10 -8.73
N PHE A 61 -3.27 3.43 -9.79
CA PHE A 61 -3.96 3.48 -11.08
C PHE A 61 -5.38 2.92 -10.97
N VAL A 62 -5.55 1.79 -10.27
CA VAL A 62 -6.85 1.19 -9.97
C VAL A 62 -7.70 2.12 -9.10
N CYS A 63 -7.12 2.72 -8.06
CA CYS A 63 -7.80 3.71 -7.22
C CYS A 63 -8.28 4.92 -8.02
N ALA A 64 -7.46 5.45 -8.92
CA ALA A 64 -7.83 6.55 -9.81
C ALA A 64 -9.01 6.16 -10.71
N GLY A 65 -9.00 4.96 -11.29
CA GLY A 65 -10.12 4.42 -12.07
C GLY A 65 -11.43 4.35 -11.28
N PHE A 66 -11.37 3.87 -10.04
CA PHE A 66 -12.53 3.85 -9.14
C PHE A 66 -13.00 5.26 -8.76
N ILE A 67 -12.10 6.20 -8.52
CA ILE A 67 -12.50 7.58 -8.19
C ILE A 67 -13.14 8.27 -9.40
N ALA A 68 -12.61 8.03 -10.60
CA ALA A 68 -13.12 8.60 -11.85
C ALA A 68 -14.52 8.06 -12.21
N LYS A 69 -14.81 6.79 -11.90
CA LYS A 69 -16.12 6.20 -12.16
C LYS A 69 -17.14 6.59 -11.07
N ARG A 70 -18.12 7.42 -11.41
CA ARG A 70 -19.17 7.93 -10.50
C ARG A 70 -19.89 6.84 -9.70
N ASP A 71 -20.10 5.65 -10.29
CA ASP A 71 -20.78 4.51 -9.67
C ASP A 71 -19.91 3.65 -8.75
N ALA A 72 -18.59 3.81 -8.76
CA ALA A 72 -17.70 3.04 -7.87
C ALA A 72 -17.77 3.51 -6.40
N ARG A 73 -18.43 4.64 -6.13
CA ARG A 73 -18.82 5.05 -4.78
C ARG A 73 -20.06 4.32 -4.25
N ARG A 74 -20.56 3.30 -4.98
CA ARG A 74 -21.64 2.44 -4.49
C ARG A 74 -21.30 1.92 -3.10
N PRO A 75 -22.27 1.88 -2.19
CA PRO A 75 -22.04 1.39 -0.84
C PRO A 75 -21.56 -0.05 -0.91
N LEU A 76 -20.49 -0.36 -0.17
CA LEU A 76 -20.06 -1.74 0.07
C LEU A 76 -21.25 -2.57 0.55
N GLU A 77 -21.36 -3.82 0.09
CA GLU A 77 -22.40 -4.75 0.57
C GLU A 77 -22.40 -4.85 2.10
N ASN A 78 -21.20 -4.88 2.71
CA ASN A 78 -21.05 -4.84 4.17
C ASN A 78 -20.67 -3.45 4.70
N LYS A 79 -21.55 -2.46 4.46
CA LYS A 79 -21.36 -1.08 4.94
C LYS A 79 -21.25 -0.98 6.47
N LYS A 80 -21.89 -1.89 7.22
CA LYS A 80 -21.85 -1.89 8.70
C LYS A 80 -20.49 -2.33 9.22
N GLY A 81 -19.97 -3.48 8.76
CA GLY A 81 -18.64 -3.96 9.15
C GLY A 81 -17.52 -3.00 8.73
N TRP A 82 -17.67 -2.34 7.58
CA TRP A 82 -16.71 -1.29 7.18
C TRP A 82 -16.73 -0.11 8.16
N LYS A 83 -17.92 0.39 8.53
CA LYS A 83 -18.05 1.53 9.46
C LYS A 83 -17.58 1.24 10.88
N GLU A 84 -17.55 -0.03 11.28
CA GLU A 84 -16.93 -0.46 12.55
C GLU A 84 -15.41 -0.29 12.53
N GLN A 85 -14.80 -0.47 11.36
CA GLN A 85 -13.34 -0.42 11.19
C GLN A 85 -12.83 0.96 10.78
N PHE A 86 -13.58 1.66 9.94
CA PHE A 86 -13.27 2.99 9.39
C PHE A 86 -14.53 3.87 9.46
N LYS A 87 -14.52 4.84 10.37
CA LYS A 87 -15.73 5.61 10.69
C LYS A 87 -16.03 6.70 9.66
N VAL A 88 -15.00 7.25 9.05
CA VAL A 88 -15.06 8.45 8.19
C VAL A 88 -14.61 8.14 6.77
N ILE A 89 -13.56 7.34 6.60
CA ILE A 89 -12.91 7.15 5.30
C ILE A 89 -13.59 6.03 4.47
N HIS A 90 -13.77 6.29 3.18
CA HIS A 90 -14.24 5.30 2.22
C HIS A 90 -13.14 4.31 1.84
N PHE A 91 -13.52 3.07 1.52
CA PHE A 91 -12.60 1.99 1.13
C PHE A 91 -11.57 2.38 0.06
N ILE A 92 -11.99 3.08 -1.00
CA ILE A 92 -11.10 3.50 -2.08
C ILE A 92 -9.99 4.43 -1.55
N ASN A 93 -10.31 5.32 -0.61
CA ASN A 93 -9.32 6.22 -0.01
C ASN A 93 -8.35 5.44 0.89
N VAL A 94 -8.82 4.40 1.59
CA VAL A 94 -7.95 3.52 2.39
C VAL A 94 -6.97 2.78 1.49
N LEU A 95 -7.43 2.21 0.37
CA LEU A 95 -6.57 1.60 -0.63
C LEU A 95 -5.52 2.60 -1.14
N GLY A 96 -5.94 3.81 -1.51
CA GLY A 96 -5.01 4.84 -1.97
C GLY A 96 -3.92 5.18 -0.94
N ILE A 97 -4.26 5.27 0.35
CA ILE A 97 -3.27 5.51 1.42
C ILE A 97 -2.31 4.33 1.55
N ILE A 98 -2.81 3.09 1.46
CA ILE A 98 -1.98 1.88 1.49
C ILE A 98 -0.98 1.90 0.33
N ASP A 99 -1.45 2.18 -0.89
CA ASP A 99 -0.60 2.20 -2.08
C ASP A 99 0.47 3.32 -2.03
N ILE A 100 0.11 4.50 -1.52
CA ILE A 100 1.09 5.58 -1.26
C ILE A 100 2.15 5.11 -0.27
N THR A 101 1.75 4.39 0.78
CA THR A 101 2.68 3.88 1.79
C THR A 101 3.65 2.86 1.19
N ILE A 102 3.16 1.98 0.31
CA ILE A 102 3.97 1.00 -0.43
C ILE A 102 5.01 1.71 -1.31
N LEU A 103 4.60 2.75 -2.05
CA LEU A 103 5.52 3.56 -2.84
C LEU A 103 6.58 4.24 -1.97
N PHE A 104 6.18 4.77 -0.81
CA PHE A 104 7.11 5.40 0.11
C PHE A 104 8.15 4.41 0.65
N ALA A 105 7.75 3.17 0.95
CA ALA A 105 8.68 2.10 1.30
C ALA A 105 9.66 1.79 0.16
N GLY A 106 9.19 1.80 -1.10
CA GLY A 106 10.04 1.68 -2.29
C GLY A 106 11.09 2.79 -2.39
N ILE A 107 10.72 4.05 -2.10
CA ILE A 107 11.65 5.19 -2.07
C ILE A 107 12.71 5.02 -0.98
N ILE A 108 12.30 4.60 0.22
CA ILE A 108 13.26 4.32 1.32
C ILE A 108 14.24 3.24 0.89
N LEU A 109 13.74 2.16 0.29
CA LEU A 109 14.59 1.05 -0.15
C LEU A 109 15.55 1.46 -1.27
N ASP A 110 15.12 2.28 -2.22
CA ASP A 110 15.99 2.86 -3.25
C ASP A 110 17.14 3.66 -2.65
N LYS A 111 16.85 4.46 -1.60
CA LYS A 111 17.90 5.17 -0.87
C LYS A 111 18.83 4.24 -0.12
N VAL A 112 18.32 3.18 0.49
CA VAL A 112 19.17 2.17 1.14
C VAL A 112 20.10 1.51 0.12
N ILE A 113 19.59 1.13 -1.06
CA ILE A 113 20.39 0.54 -2.15
C ILE A 113 21.45 1.51 -2.65
N PHE A 114 21.13 2.81 -2.78
CA PHE A 114 22.08 3.81 -3.25
C PHE A 114 23.30 3.99 -2.33
N TYR A 115 23.15 3.76 -1.02
CA TYR A 115 24.23 3.89 -0.05
C TYR A 115 24.95 2.57 0.29
N LEU A 116 24.50 1.44 -0.26
CA LEU A 116 25.11 0.10 -0.13
C LEU A 116 26.17 -0.12 -1.20
#